data_AF-A0A2M7CTI4-F1
#
_entry.id   AF-A0A2M7CTI4-F1
#
_cell.length_a   1.000
_cell.length_b   1.000
_cell.length_c   1.000
_cell.angle_alpha   90.00
_cell.angle_beta   90.00
_cell.angle_gamma   90.00
#
_symmetry.space_group_name_H-M   'P 1'
#
loop_
_entity.id
_entity.type
_entity.pdbx_description
1 polymer ?
#
loop_
_entity_poly.entity_id
_entity_poly.type
_entity_poly.pdbx_seq_one_letter_code
_entity_poly.pdbx_strand_id
1 'polypeptide(L)' 'MHAATAAQIAGVTERHLRGRGPRIQLKLDAQALGDSLHWEWSNASGDLYPHVYAAIALSAILDSAPFDPDAS' A
#
# COMPACT_ATOMS: atom_id res chain seq x y z
N MET A 1 -1.35 0.19 -9.54
CA MET A 1 -1.46 0.93 -8.26
C MET A 1 -0.42 0.40 -7.29
N HIS A 2 0.28 1.26 -6.55
CA HIS A 2 1.28 0.84 -5.57
C HIS A 2 0.61 0.45 -4.27
N ALA A 3 1.03 -0.68 -3.68
CA ALA A 3 0.68 -1.09 -2.34
C ALA A 3 1.97 -1.35 -1.53
N ALA A 4 1.81 -1.55 -0.23
CA ALA A 4 2.91 -1.85 0.67
C ALA A 4 2.48 -2.92 1.66
N THR A 5 3.40 -3.78 2.07
CA THR A 5 3.19 -4.64 3.24
C THR A 5 3.24 -3.82 4.52
N ALA A 6 2.75 -4.39 5.63
CA ALA A 6 2.80 -3.72 6.93
C ALA A 6 4.21 -3.26 7.33
N ALA A 7 5.24 -4.08 7.04
CA ALA A 7 6.63 -3.75 7.34
C ALA A 7 7.18 -2.60 6.49
N GLN A 8 6.61 -2.36 5.30
CA GLN A 8 7.05 -1.33 4.37
C GLN A 8 6.39 0.03 4.63
N ILE A 9 5.29 0.08 5.38
CA ILE A 9 4.51 1.31 5.60
C ILE A 9 5.39 2.44 6.11
N ALA A 10 6.22 2.21 7.15
CA ALA A 10 7.06 3.27 7.72
C ALA A 10 8.00 3.90 6.68
N GLY A 11 8.64 3.07 5.84
CA GLY A 11 9.53 3.56 4.78
C GLY A 11 8.79 4.28 3.65
N VAL A 12 7.60 3.81 3.28
CA VAL A 12 6.74 4.48 2.28
C VAL A 12 6.25 5.83 2.80
N THR A 13 5.85 5.89 4.07
CA THR A 13 5.40 7.12 4.72
C THR A 13 6.48 8.18 4.67
N GLU A 14 7.69 7.84 5.12
CA GLU A 14 8.85 8.72 5.13
C GLU A 14 9.18 9.28 3.74
N ARG A 15 9.26 8.40 2.74
CA ARG A 15 9.75 8.77 1.42
C ARG A 15 8.70 9.45 0.54
N HIS A 16 7.42 9.18 0.77
CA HIS A 16 6.38 9.49 -0.21
C HIS A 16 5.12 10.15 0.34
N LEU A 17 4.79 10.01 1.64
CA LEU A 17 3.49 10.45 2.16
C LEU A 17 3.56 11.63 3.13
N ARG A 18 4.69 11.87 3.80
CA ARG A 18 4.86 13.04 4.68
C ARG A 18 4.54 14.36 4.00
N GLY A 19 3.92 15.28 4.75
CA GLY A 19 3.52 16.60 4.30
C GLY A 19 2.38 16.61 3.29
N ARG A 20 1.75 15.46 3.02
CA ARG A 20 0.64 15.36 2.08
C ARG A 20 -0.73 15.26 2.75
N GLY A 21 -0.80 15.48 4.06
CA GLY A 21 -2.03 15.56 4.84
C GLY A 21 -2.75 14.22 5.08
N PRO A 22 -3.92 14.26 5.76
CA PRO A 22 -4.68 13.07 6.15
C PRO A 22 -5.14 12.25 4.94
N ARG A 23 -5.11 10.93 5.10
CA ARG A 23 -5.41 9.93 4.08
C ARG A 23 -6.25 8.81 4.67
N ILE A 24 -6.63 7.86 3.82
CA ILE A 24 -7.21 6.59 4.24
C ILE A 24 -6.21 5.49 3.89
N GLN A 25 -5.96 4.61 4.85
CA GLN A 25 -5.29 3.35 4.61
C GLN A 25 -6.34 2.28 4.31
N LEU A 26 -6.12 1.53 3.23
CA LEU A 26 -6.94 0.38 2.85
C LEU A 26 -6.12 -0.89 3.10
N LYS A 27 -6.70 -1.86 3.81
CA LYS A 27 -6.16 -3.23 3.87
C LYS A 27 -6.81 -4.04 2.76
N LEU A 28 -5.98 -4.64 1.92
CA LEU A 28 -6.45 -5.38 0.75
C LEU A 28 -6.32 -6.89 0.97
N ASP A 29 -7.30 -7.64 0.47
CA ASP A 29 -7.23 -9.10 0.38
C ASP A 29 -6.39 -9.50 -0.83
N ALA A 30 -5.17 -9.98 -0.57
CA ALA A 30 -4.26 -10.43 -1.63
C ALA A 30 -4.83 -11.59 -2.46
N GLN A 31 -5.64 -12.48 -1.86
CA GLN A 31 -6.25 -13.59 -2.57
C GLN A 31 -7.33 -13.10 -3.53
N ALA A 32 -8.15 -12.13 -3.11
CA ALA A 32 -9.18 -11.53 -3.95
C ALA A 32 -8.59 -10.72 -5.12
N LEU A 33 -7.38 -10.19 -4.98
CA LEU A 33 -6.66 -9.50 -6.07
C LEU A 33 -6.12 -10.48 -7.13
N GLY A 34 -5.83 -11.72 -6.74
CA GLY A 34 -5.42 -12.80 -7.63
C GLY A 34 -4.28 -12.40 -8.57
N ASP A 35 -4.42 -12.73 -9.85
CA ASP A 35 -3.41 -12.51 -10.89
C ASP A 35 -3.11 -11.02 -11.16
N SER A 36 -3.92 -10.10 -10.64
CA SER A 36 -3.64 -8.66 -10.77
C SER A 36 -2.59 -8.16 -9.77
N LEU A 37 -2.23 -8.97 -8.76
CA LEU A 37 -1.23 -8.64 -7.75
C LEU A 37 0.15 -9.17 -8.16
N HIS A 38 1.07 -8.26 -8.40
CA HIS A 38 2.45 -8.57 -8.77
C HIS A 38 3.42 -8.06 -7.70
N TRP A 39 4.49 -8.81 -7.45
CA TRP A 39 5.55 -8.41 -6.54
C TRP A 39 6.79 -8.01 -7.33
N GLU A 40 7.25 -6.78 -7.14
CA GLU A 40 8.32 -6.20 -7.96
C GLU A 40 9.44 -5.66 -7.08
N TRP A 41 10.69 -5.88 -7.51
CA TRP A 41 11.87 -5.50 -6.76
C TRP A 41 12.10 -3.99 -6.78
N SER A 42 12.25 -3.39 -5.60
CA SER A 42 12.61 -1.98 -5.45
C SER A 42 14.08 -1.86 -5.04
N ASN A 43 14.90 -1.26 -5.89
CA ASN A 43 16.31 -0.98 -5.57
C ASN A 43 16.48 0.09 -4.47
N ALA A 44 15.49 0.98 -4.29
CA ALA A 44 15.56 2.05 -3.28
C ALA A 44 15.36 1.53 -1.85
N SER A 45 14.69 0.39 -1.69
CA SER A 45 14.49 -0.29 -0.39
C SER A 45 15.22 -1.62 -0.27
N GLY A 46 15.59 -2.26 -1.38
CA GLY A 46 16.13 -3.62 -1.40
C GLY A 46 15.09 -4.68 -1.03
N ASP A 47 13.83 -4.50 -1.46
CA ASP A 47 12.70 -5.35 -1.07
C ASP A 47 11.63 -5.43 -2.19
N LEU A 48 10.74 -6.43 -2.11
CA LEU A 48 9.64 -6.66 -3.05
C LEU A 48 8.36 -5.90 -2.64
N TYR A 49 7.83 -5.09 -3.54
CA TYR A 49 6.61 -4.30 -3.31
C TYR A 49 5.42 -4.86 -4.11
N PRO A 50 4.23 -4.94 -3.49
CA PRO A 50 3.02 -5.34 -4.18
C PRO A 50 2.51 -4.21 -5.10
N HIS A 51 2.25 -4.54 -6.35
CA HIS A 51 1.64 -3.68 -7.37
C HIS A 51 0.38 -4.34 -7.91
N VAL A 52 -0.72 -3.58 -7.95
CA VAL A 52 -2.01 -4.05 -8.48
C VAL A 52 -2.21 -3.51 -9.89
N TYR A 53 -2.26 -4.39 -10.89
CA TYR A 53 -2.37 -4.09 -12.33
C TYR A 53 -3.82 -4.12 -12.85
N ALA A 54 -4.78 -3.86 -11.97
CA ALA A 54 -6.20 -3.71 -12.29
C ALA A 54 -6.85 -2.69 -11.36
N ALA A 55 -8.12 -2.36 -11.61
CA ALA A 55 -8.92 -1.63 -10.63
C ALA A 55 -9.12 -2.49 -9.37
N ILE A 56 -9.09 -1.87 -8.18
CA ILE A 56 -9.36 -2.55 -6.91
C ILE A 56 -10.87 -2.55 -6.68
N ALA A 57 -11.50 -3.72 -6.72
CA ALA A 57 -12.91 -3.87 -6.36
C ALA A 57 -13.10 -3.63 -4.85
N LEU A 58 -14.23 -3.04 -4.46
CA LEU A 58 -14.55 -2.83 -3.04
C LEU A 58 -14.59 -4.14 -2.23
N SER A 59 -14.97 -5.25 -2.88
CA SER A 59 -14.94 -6.58 -2.26
C SER A 59 -13.55 -7.09 -1.92
N ALA A 60 -12.48 -6.49 -2.48
CA ALA A 60 -11.09 -6.81 -2.15
C ALA A 60 -10.55 -5.93 -0.99
N ILE A 61 -11.37 -5.03 -0.42
CA ILE A 61 -10.98 -4.22 0.73
C ILE A 61 -11.49 -4.91 2.00
N LEU A 62 -10.56 -5.34 2.85
CA LEU A 62 -10.85 -5.97 4.13
C LEU A 62 -11.15 -4.96 5.23
N ASP A 63 -10.54 -3.78 5.16
CA ASP A 63 -10.64 -2.74 6.17
C ASP A 63 -10.23 -1.38 5.60
N SER A 64 -10.76 -0.31 6.18
CA SER A 64 -10.39 1.06 5.86
C SER A 64 -10.30 1.90 7.14
N ALA A 65 -9.21 2.62 7.33
CA ALA A 65 -9.02 3.46 8.50
C ALA A 65 -8.40 4.82 8.12
N PRO A 66 -8.67 5.88 8.89
CA PRO A 66 -7.90 7.12 8.81
C PRO A 66 -6.40 6.83 8.96
N PHE A 67 -5.59 7.50 8.16
CA PHE A 67 -4.14 7.40 8.17
C PHE A 67 -3.55 8.80 8.08
N ASP A 68 -2.85 9.20 9.12
CA ASP A 68 -2.13 10.46 9.15
C ASP A 68 -0.61 10.18 9.02
N PRO A 69 0.01 10.51 7.87
CA PRO A 69 1.44 10.31 7.67
C PRO A 69 2.32 11.26 8.51
N ASP A 70 1.72 12.30 9.09
CA ASP A 70 2.40 13.35 9.85
C ASP A 70 2.15 13.23 11.37
N ALA A 71 1.37 12.23 11.80
CA ALA A 71 1.18 11.94 13.21
C ALA A 71 2.48 11.41 13.84
N SER A 72 2.90 12.06 14.92
CA SER A 72 4.09 11.74 15.73
C SER A 72 3.97 10.47 16.54
#